data_AF-A0AAD6X266-F1
#
_entry.id   AF-A0AAD6X266-F1
#
_cell.length_a   1.000
_cell.length_b   1.000
_cell.length_c   1.000
_cell.angle_alpha   90.00
_cell.angle_beta   90.00
_cell.angle_gamma   90.00
#
_symmetry.space_group_name_H-M   'P 1'
#
loop_
_entity.id
_entity.type
_entity.pdbx_description
1 polymer ?
#
loop_
_entity_poly.entity_id
_entity_poly.type
_entity_poly.pdbx_seq_one_letter_code
_entity_poly.pdbx_strand_id
1 'polypeptide(L)'
;MLFSRLLSVLPQPINIPTDQAPAVLPPTISTFIAAAVGISEAHVSSFWMRDDIWALPPQALTQEDKELFRKHGWKYGLTSMVMYPPSDFCTNPKCGRCKPLKKVHAVQIIVYTLASGVVPAWEVQLYCLDCNTTYYPNYSAQHGTRTYHDGDIPQYISIGAHQYTERQLIASWISYMLITSVSATNCSRAYDMGTQNPNAVFGSGTG
;
A
#
# COMPACT_ATOMS: atom_id res chain seq x y z
N MET A 1 -1.76 2.10 11.21
CA MET A 1 -2.37 1.09 10.32
C MET A 1 -1.36 0.45 9.36
N LEU A 2 -0.53 1.23 8.65
CA LEU A 2 0.50 0.71 7.73
C LEU A 2 1.45 -0.29 8.41
N PHE A 3 2.07 0.07 9.53
CA PHE A 3 2.96 -0.85 10.24
C PHE A 3 2.26 -2.12 10.70
N SER A 4 1.06 -2.04 11.27
CA SER A 4 0.34 -3.22 11.78
C SER A 4 0.01 -4.23 10.69
N ARG A 5 -0.53 -3.81 9.53
CA ARG A 5 -0.81 -4.72 8.40
C ARG A 5 0.44 -5.18 7.67
N LEU A 6 1.45 -4.32 7.53
CA LEU A 6 2.72 -4.67 6.90
C LEU A 6 3.51 -5.67 7.75
N LEU A 7 3.41 -5.57 9.08
CA LEU A 7 3.97 -6.50 10.07
C LEU A 7 3.11 -7.75 10.31
N SER A 8 1.81 -7.74 10.05
CA SER A 8 0.95 -8.91 10.31
C SER A 8 0.70 -9.77 9.07
N VAL A 9 0.68 -9.18 7.87
CA VAL A 9 0.34 -9.92 6.64
C VAL A 9 1.57 -10.59 6.02
N LEU A 10 2.74 -9.93 6.03
CA LEU A 10 3.94 -10.41 5.33
C LEU A 10 4.88 -11.29 6.19
N PRO A 11 5.20 -10.95 7.46
CA PRO A 11 6.22 -11.66 8.21
C PRO A 11 5.70 -12.57 9.33
N GLN A 12 4.41 -12.51 9.69
CA GLN A 12 3.86 -13.37 10.75
C GLN A 12 3.39 -14.74 10.21
N PRO A 13 3.72 -15.85 10.92
CA PRO A 13 3.21 -17.18 10.61
C PRO A 13 1.68 -17.22 10.49
N ILE A 14 1.16 -18.14 9.68
CA ILE A 14 -0.29 -18.27 9.43
C ILE A 14 -1.11 -18.57 10.69
N ASN A 15 -0.48 -19.11 11.72
CA ASN A 15 -1.11 -19.49 12.98
C ASN A 15 -1.17 -18.34 14.00
N ILE A 16 -0.50 -17.22 13.73
CA ILE A 16 -0.56 -16.04 14.60
C ILE A 16 -1.70 -15.13 14.12
N PRO A 17 -2.67 -14.80 15.01
CA PRO A 17 -3.71 -13.83 14.72
C PRO A 17 -3.13 -12.48 14.28
N THR A 18 -3.75 -11.83 13.29
CA THR A 18 -3.27 -10.56 12.72
C THR A 18 -3.46 -9.37 13.66
N ASP A 19 -4.24 -9.53 14.72
CA ASP A 19 -4.48 -8.57 15.80
C ASP A 19 -3.43 -8.62 16.91
N GLN A 20 -2.52 -9.61 16.89
CA GLN A 20 -1.43 -9.73 17.86
C GLN A 20 -0.12 -9.15 17.32
N ALA A 21 0.59 -8.41 18.17
CA ALA A 21 1.92 -7.90 17.84
C ALA A 21 2.91 -9.05 17.63
N PRO A 22 3.81 -8.98 16.63
CA PRO A 22 4.81 -10.01 16.44
C PRO A 22 5.77 -10.06 17.64
N ALA A 23 6.10 -11.27 18.08
CA ALA A 23 7.03 -11.48 19.19
C ALA A 23 8.42 -10.92 18.90
N VAL A 24 8.84 -10.94 17.63
CA VAL A 24 10.12 -10.44 17.16
C VAL A 24 9.88 -9.50 15.97
N LEU A 25 10.54 -8.35 15.97
CA LEU A 25 10.51 -7.42 14.86
C LEU A 25 11.25 -8.02 13.66
N PRO A 26 10.67 -8.02 12.44
CA PRO A 26 11.38 -8.51 11.26
C PRO A 26 12.70 -7.77 11.04
N PRO A 27 13.78 -8.46 10.60
CA PRO A 27 15.10 -7.85 10.42
C PRO A 27 15.06 -6.62 9.51
N THR A 28 14.32 -6.71 8.40
CA THR A 28 14.12 -5.62 7.44
C THR A 28 13.58 -4.34 8.08
N ILE A 29 12.66 -4.47 9.04
CA ILE A 29 12.07 -3.34 9.74
C ILE A 29 13.01 -2.83 10.83
N SER A 30 13.74 -3.73 11.48
CA SER A 30 14.78 -3.36 12.45
C SER A 30 15.87 -2.51 11.80
N THR A 31 16.39 -2.95 10.65
CA THR A 31 17.38 -2.20 9.84
C THR A 31 16.84 -0.84 9.38
N PHE A 32 15.58 -0.79 8.96
CA PHE A 32 14.96 0.48 8.57
C PHE A 32 14.87 1.47 9.75
N ILE A 33 14.37 1.02 10.90
CA ILE A 33 14.25 1.87 12.11
C ILE A 33 15.63 2.33 12.57
N ALA A 34 16.60 1.41 12.63
CA ALA A 34 18.00 1.74 12.96
C ALA A 34 18.55 2.87 12.07
N ALA A 35 18.36 2.74 10.75
CA ALA A 35 18.82 3.73 9.78
C ALA A 35 18.05 5.06 9.85
N ALA A 36 16.74 5.02 10.12
CA ALA A 36 15.89 6.20 10.19
C ALA A 36 16.14 7.02 11.46
N VAL A 37 16.38 6.36 12.59
CA VAL A 37 16.62 7.00 13.90
C VAL A 37 18.11 7.28 14.13
N GLY A 38 19.01 6.62 13.40
CA GLY A 38 20.46 6.77 13.55
C GLY A 38 21.04 6.00 14.73
N ILE A 39 20.46 4.83 15.05
CA ILE A 39 20.91 3.95 16.13
C ILE A 39 21.41 2.60 15.58
N SER A 40 22.17 1.85 16.37
CA SER A 40 22.54 0.47 16.03
C SER A 40 21.33 -0.46 16.03
N GLU A 41 21.27 -1.41 15.10
CA GLU A 41 20.22 -2.44 15.04
C GLU A 41 20.10 -3.23 16.35
N ALA A 42 21.21 -3.42 17.07
CA ALA A 42 21.23 -4.11 18.35
C ALA A 42 20.37 -3.40 19.42
N HIS A 43 20.20 -2.08 19.32
CA HIS A 43 19.37 -1.32 20.24
C HIS A 43 17.89 -1.32 19.85
N VAL A 44 17.56 -1.55 18.58
CA VAL A 44 16.16 -1.53 18.10
C VAL A 44 15.31 -2.59 18.81
N SER A 45 15.87 -3.79 19.02
CA SER A 45 15.17 -4.86 19.74
C SER A 45 14.88 -4.50 21.20
N SER A 46 15.75 -3.72 21.84
CA SER A 46 15.55 -3.25 23.22
C SER A 46 14.43 -2.23 23.34
N PHE A 47 14.13 -1.50 22.25
CA PHE A 47 13.03 -0.54 22.16
C PHE A 47 11.74 -1.14 21.57
N TRP A 48 11.71 -2.44 21.27
CA TRP A 48 10.53 -3.11 20.73
C TRP A 48 9.47 -3.36 21.83
N MET A 49 8.80 -2.28 22.25
CA MET A 49 7.66 -2.29 23.18
C MET A 49 6.39 -2.70 22.42
N ARG A 50 6.37 -3.97 21.99
CA ARG A 50 5.40 -4.49 21.01
C ARG A 50 3.95 -4.19 21.37
N ASP A 51 3.57 -4.38 22.64
CA ASP A 51 2.18 -4.32 23.08
C ASP A 51 1.72 -2.86 23.13
N ASP A 52 2.59 -1.95 23.57
CA ASP A 52 2.33 -0.51 23.58
C ASP A 52 2.22 0.04 22.15
N ILE A 53 3.18 -0.29 21.28
CA ILE A 53 3.20 0.16 19.87
C ILE A 53 1.95 -0.34 19.13
N TRP A 54 1.49 -1.55 19.43
CA TRP A 54 0.33 -2.15 18.78
C TRP A 54 -1.00 -1.58 19.31
N ALA A 55 -1.02 -1.10 20.55
CA ALA A 55 -2.18 -0.42 21.14
C ALA A 55 -2.34 1.04 20.71
N LEU A 56 -1.29 1.66 20.14
CA LEU A 56 -1.36 3.04 19.67
C LEU A 56 -2.39 3.20 18.53
N PRO A 57 -3.22 4.26 18.56
CA PRO A 57 -4.13 4.53 17.48
C PRO A 57 -3.35 4.80 16.18
N PRO A 58 -3.89 4.44 15.00
CA PRO A 58 -3.28 4.78 13.73
C PRO A 58 -3.04 6.29 13.60
N GLN A 59 -1.77 6.69 13.54
CA GLN A 59 -1.39 8.07 13.24
C GLN A 59 -1.10 8.23 11.75
N ALA A 60 -1.48 9.39 11.18
CA ALA A 60 -1.08 9.76 9.83
C ALA A 60 0.42 10.06 9.80
N LEU A 61 1.11 9.56 8.77
CA LEU A 61 2.53 9.86 8.57
C LEU A 61 2.71 11.34 8.26
N THR A 62 3.63 11.98 8.98
CA THR A 62 4.08 13.34 8.70
C THR A 62 4.89 13.37 7.39
N GLN A 63 5.19 14.58 6.90
CA GLN A 63 6.04 14.72 5.73
C GLN A 63 7.47 14.21 6.02
N GLU A 64 7.98 14.44 7.23
CA GLU A 64 9.28 13.95 7.68
C GLU A 64 9.32 12.41 7.68
N ASP A 65 8.26 11.76 8.17
CA ASP A 65 8.16 10.30 8.15
C ASP A 65 8.22 9.76 6.71
N LYS A 66 7.48 10.37 5.78
CA LYS A 66 7.48 9.98 4.37
C LYS A 66 8.87 10.13 3.75
N GLU A 67 9.63 11.14 4.14
CA GLU A 67 11.01 11.32 3.69
C GLU A 67 11.97 10.26 4.24
N LEU A 68 11.78 9.83 5.50
CA LEU A 68 12.51 8.70 6.06
C LEU A 68 12.24 7.40 5.27
N PHE A 69 10.98 7.12 4.94
CA PHE A 69 10.63 5.99 4.07
C PHE A 69 11.29 6.10 2.69
N ARG A 70 11.27 7.29 2.09
CA ARG A 70 11.92 7.53 0.78
C ARG A 70 13.43 7.29 0.84
N LYS A 71 14.09 7.78 1.89
CA LYS A 71 15.56 7.73 2.03
C LYS A 71 16.06 6.36 2.45
N HIS A 72 15.36 5.68 3.35
CA HIS A 72 15.84 4.46 4.01
C HIS A 72 15.01 3.22 3.69
N GLY A 73 13.72 3.36 3.38
CA GLY A 73 12.77 2.25 3.24
C GLY A 73 12.78 1.56 1.88
N TRP A 74 13.00 2.30 0.79
CA TRP A 74 12.81 1.77 -0.57
C TRP A 74 13.66 0.54 -0.89
N LYS A 75 14.95 0.56 -0.50
CA LYS A 75 15.89 -0.57 -0.65
C LYS A 75 15.43 -1.86 0.06
N TYR A 76 14.48 -1.74 0.97
CA TYR A 76 13.95 -2.82 1.78
C TYR A 76 12.51 -3.20 1.40
N GLY A 77 11.96 -2.61 0.34
CA GLY A 77 10.55 -2.78 -0.03
C GLY A 77 9.59 -2.12 0.94
N LEU A 78 10.05 -1.18 1.77
CA LEU A 78 9.23 -0.42 2.70
C LEU A 78 8.88 0.94 2.10
N THR A 79 7.59 1.28 2.13
CA THR A 79 7.07 2.55 1.60
C THR A 79 6.11 3.17 2.61
N SER A 80 5.89 4.48 2.46
CA SER A 80 4.87 5.20 3.23
C SER A 80 3.43 4.87 2.80
N MET A 81 3.26 4.06 1.75
CA MET A 81 1.96 3.73 1.17
C MET A 81 1.97 2.32 0.60
N VAL A 82 1.07 1.48 1.10
CA VAL A 82 0.83 0.12 0.62
C VAL A 82 -0.67 -0.09 0.51
N MET A 83 -1.13 -0.56 -0.64
CA MET A 83 -2.52 -0.85 -0.94
C MET A 83 -2.79 -2.31 -0.68
N TYR A 84 -3.72 -2.59 0.23
CA TYR A 84 -4.19 -3.94 0.53
C TYR A 84 -5.62 -4.13 0.02
N PRO A 85 -6.04 -5.38 -0.28
CA PRO A 85 -7.45 -5.69 -0.40
C PRO A 85 -8.17 -5.39 0.92
N PRO A 86 -9.49 -5.12 0.88
CA PRO A 86 -10.25 -4.72 2.07
C PRO A 86 -10.34 -5.83 3.13
N SER A 87 -10.18 -7.10 2.73
CA SER A 87 -10.26 -8.24 3.62
C SER A 87 -9.02 -9.13 3.50
N ASP A 88 -8.56 -9.63 4.65
CA ASP A 88 -7.51 -10.65 4.72
C ASP A 88 -8.09 -12.07 4.64
N PHE A 89 -9.40 -12.21 4.40
CA PHE A 89 -10.10 -13.48 4.28
C PHE A 89 -10.74 -13.61 2.90
N CYS A 90 -11.02 -14.86 2.50
CA CYS A 90 -11.80 -15.12 1.31
C CYS A 90 -13.23 -14.59 1.51
N THR A 91 -13.65 -13.63 0.68
CA THR A 91 -15.02 -13.10 0.69
C THR A 91 -15.92 -13.75 -0.37
N ASN A 92 -15.41 -14.74 -1.11
CA ASN A 92 -16.22 -15.47 -2.07
C ASN A 92 -17.27 -16.32 -1.32
N PRO A 93 -18.58 -16.05 -1.47
CA PRO A 93 -19.62 -16.73 -0.70
C PRO A 93 -19.73 -18.23 -1.02
N LYS A 94 -19.16 -18.67 -2.15
CA LYS A 94 -19.10 -20.09 -2.54
C LYS A 94 -17.87 -20.81 -1.99
N CYS A 95 -17.01 -20.13 -1.23
CA CYS A 95 -15.79 -20.69 -0.68
C CYS A 95 -15.93 -20.87 0.84
N GLY A 96 -15.72 -22.09 1.34
CA GLY A 96 -15.76 -22.39 2.78
C GLY A 96 -14.49 -22.04 3.56
N ARG A 97 -13.56 -21.25 2.98
CA ARG A 97 -12.27 -20.95 3.60
C ARG A 97 -12.43 -19.90 4.70
N CYS A 98 -12.22 -20.31 5.95
CA CYS A 98 -12.27 -19.41 7.12
C CYS A 98 -10.88 -19.00 7.66
N LYS A 99 -9.79 -19.34 6.94
CA LYS A 99 -8.43 -18.98 7.35
C LYS A 99 -7.94 -17.73 6.60
N PRO A 100 -7.12 -16.88 7.24
CA PRO A 100 -6.52 -15.73 6.57
C PRO A 100 -5.77 -16.12 5.28
N LEU A 101 -5.83 -15.24 4.30
CA LEU A 101 -5.07 -15.30 3.06
C LEU A 101 -3.66 -14.78 3.33
N LYS A 102 -2.67 -15.67 3.25
CA LYS A 102 -1.25 -15.33 3.45
C LYS A 102 -0.41 -15.50 2.19
N LYS A 103 -0.98 -16.04 1.10
CA LYS A 103 -0.30 -16.06 -0.20
C LYS A 103 -0.38 -14.67 -0.80
N VAL A 104 0.72 -13.94 -0.65
CA VAL A 104 0.85 -12.54 -1.05
C VAL A 104 1.72 -12.45 -2.29
N HIS A 105 1.28 -11.64 -3.26
CA HIS A 105 2.13 -11.10 -4.30
C HIS A 105 2.13 -9.58 -4.17
N ALA A 106 3.32 -8.99 -4.00
CA ALA A 106 3.48 -7.55 -3.87
C ALA A 106 4.09 -6.98 -5.14
N VAL A 107 3.48 -5.93 -5.68
CA VAL A 107 3.92 -5.28 -6.93
C VAL A 107 4.15 -3.79 -6.69
N GLN A 108 5.22 -3.24 -7.28
CA GLN A 108 5.45 -1.81 -7.25
C GLN A 108 4.41 -1.08 -8.09
N ILE A 109 3.88 0.00 -7.56
CA ILE A 109 2.88 0.84 -8.22
C ILE A 109 3.23 2.32 -8.07
N ILE A 110 2.57 3.13 -8.88
CA ILE A 110 2.59 4.58 -8.80
C ILE A 110 1.22 5.07 -8.34
N VAL A 111 1.21 6.01 -7.39
CA VAL A 111 0.00 6.64 -6.90
C VAL A 111 0.05 8.15 -7.17
N TYR A 112 -0.90 8.63 -7.96
CA TYR A 112 -1.11 10.06 -8.20
C TYR A 112 -1.93 10.63 -7.05
N THR A 113 -1.34 11.54 -6.28
CA THR A 113 -1.99 12.17 -5.12
C THR A 113 -2.14 13.67 -5.34
N LEU A 114 -3.18 14.26 -4.76
CA LEU A 114 -3.40 15.70 -4.91
C LEU A 114 -2.35 16.51 -4.14
N ALA A 115 -2.03 16.10 -2.90
CA ALA A 115 -1.19 16.88 -1.99
C ALA A 115 0.31 16.56 -2.08
N SER A 116 0.68 15.32 -2.41
CA SER A 116 2.08 14.86 -2.38
C SER A 116 2.66 14.58 -3.77
N GLY A 117 1.91 14.90 -4.83
CA GLY A 117 2.31 14.57 -6.20
C GLY A 117 2.31 13.05 -6.44
N VAL A 118 3.26 12.61 -7.26
CA VAL A 118 3.45 11.20 -7.62
C VAL A 118 4.20 10.48 -6.49
N VAL A 119 3.59 9.45 -5.93
CA VAL A 119 4.13 8.67 -4.80
C VAL A 119 4.35 7.22 -5.22
N PRO A 120 5.57 6.67 -5.05
CA PRO A 120 5.80 5.24 -5.25
C PRO A 120 5.20 4.44 -4.08
N ALA A 121 4.53 3.34 -4.39
CA ALA A 121 3.85 2.51 -3.40
C ALA A 121 3.92 1.02 -3.78
N TRP A 122 3.33 0.17 -2.94
CA TRP A 122 3.14 -1.24 -3.23
C TRP A 122 1.67 -1.60 -3.30
N GLU A 123 1.30 -2.43 -4.26
CA GLU A 123 0.05 -3.16 -4.30
C GLU A 123 0.27 -4.56 -3.73
N VAL A 124 -0.54 -4.93 -2.74
CA VAL A 124 -0.59 -6.29 -2.21
C VAL A 124 -1.79 -7.01 -2.82
N GLN A 125 -1.52 -8.19 -3.36
CA GLN A 125 -2.52 -9.10 -3.91
C GLN A 125 -2.59 -10.34 -3.01
N LEU A 126 -3.79 -10.73 -2.60
CA LEU A 126 -4.02 -11.92 -1.78
C LEU A 126 -4.64 -13.03 -2.62
N TYR A 127 -4.13 -14.25 -2.50
CA TYR A 127 -4.64 -15.38 -3.26
C TYR A 127 -5.32 -16.44 -2.37
N CYS A 128 -6.54 -16.80 -2.72
CA CYS A 128 -7.23 -17.94 -2.12
C CYS A 128 -6.92 -19.24 -2.88
N LEU A 129 -6.26 -20.18 -2.22
CA LEU A 129 -5.91 -21.49 -2.79
C LEU A 129 -7.12 -22.41 -2.98
N ASP A 130 -8.22 -22.16 -2.27
CA ASP A 130 -9.37 -23.07 -2.23
C ASP A 130 -10.35 -22.78 -3.37
N CYS A 131 -10.52 -21.51 -3.75
CA CYS A 131 -11.41 -21.09 -4.83
C CYS A 131 -10.70 -20.37 -5.99
N ASN A 132 -9.37 -20.32 -5.97
CA ASN A 132 -8.53 -19.69 -7.00
C ASN A 132 -8.88 -18.22 -7.30
N THR A 133 -9.38 -17.50 -6.29
CA THR A 133 -9.69 -16.07 -6.40
C THR A 133 -8.47 -15.23 -5.98
N THR A 134 -8.10 -14.26 -6.81
CA THR A 134 -7.09 -13.24 -6.47
C THR A 134 -7.79 -11.95 -6.05
N TYR A 135 -7.41 -11.43 -4.89
CA TYR A 135 -7.93 -10.19 -4.34
C TYR A 135 -6.91 -9.07 -4.55
N TYR A 136 -7.33 -8.03 -5.26
CA TYR A 136 -6.63 -6.77 -5.47
C TYR A 136 -7.23 -5.69 -4.54
N PRO A 137 -6.58 -4.53 -4.37
CA PRO A 137 -7.13 -3.43 -3.56
C PRO A 137 -8.53 -2.97 -3.98
N ASN A 138 -8.83 -2.87 -5.28
CA ASN A 138 -10.13 -2.38 -5.74
C ASN A 138 -11.12 -3.46 -6.19
N TYR A 139 -10.66 -4.67 -6.51
CA TYR A 139 -11.51 -5.73 -7.02
C TYR A 139 -10.97 -7.12 -6.67
N SER A 140 -11.78 -8.14 -6.84
CA SER A 140 -11.36 -9.54 -6.89
C SER A 140 -11.47 -10.07 -8.31
N ALA A 141 -10.64 -11.04 -8.66
CA ALA A 141 -10.66 -11.70 -9.95
C ALA A 141 -10.75 -13.22 -9.77
N GLN A 142 -11.72 -13.83 -10.44
CA GLN A 142 -11.90 -15.27 -10.48
C GLN A 142 -12.28 -15.67 -11.92
N HIS A 143 -11.54 -16.62 -12.51
CA HIS A 143 -11.79 -17.12 -13.87
C HIS A 143 -11.92 -16.03 -14.94
N GLY A 144 -11.10 -14.98 -14.87
CA GLY A 144 -11.13 -13.85 -15.82
C GLY A 144 -12.23 -12.83 -15.57
N THR A 145 -13.18 -13.10 -14.67
CA THR A 145 -14.19 -12.12 -14.25
C THR A 145 -13.64 -11.27 -13.11
N ARG A 146 -13.77 -9.94 -13.26
CA ARG A 146 -13.48 -8.97 -12.20
C ARG A 146 -14.76 -8.57 -11.48
N THR A 147 -14.71 -8.56 -10.16
CA THR A 147 -15.81 -8.14 -9.29
C THR A 147 -15.27 -7.11 -8.31
N TYR A 148 -15.76 -5.88 -8.41
CA TYR A 148 -15.41 -4.82 -7.47
C TYR A 148 -15.95 -5.13 -6.07
N HIS A 149 -15.20 -4.74 -5.04
CA HIS A 149 -15.61 -4.99 -3.66
C HIS A 149 -16.84 -4.15 -3.32
N ASP A 150 -17.76 -4.72 -2.54
CA ASP A 150 -18.93 -4.00 -2.03
C ASP A 150 -18.52 -2.92 -1.02
N GLY A 151 -19.35 -1.87 -0.90
CA GLY A 151 -19.17 -0.77 0.06
C GLY A 151 -18.83 0.56 -0.61
N ASP A 152 -18.09 1.41 0.12
CA ASP A 152 -17.71 2.74 -0.34
C ASP A 152 -16.65 2.71 -1.45
N ILE A 153 -16.68 3.73 -2.32
CA ILE A 153 -15.65 3.92 -3.35
C ILE A 153 -14.28 4.10 -2.67
N PRO A 154 -13.27 3.27 -3.00
CA PRO A 154 -11.94 3.37 -2.39
C PRO A 154 -11.30 4.75 -2.52
N GLN A 155 -10.46 5.13 -1.55
CA GLN A 155 -9.70 6.39 -1.60
C GLN A 155 -8.74 6.44 -2.80
N TYR A 156 -8.19 5.30 -3.21
CA TYR A 156 -7.30 5.18 -4.35
C TYR A 156 -7.89 4.19 -5.36
N ILE A 157 -8.04 4.64 -6.60
CA ILE A 157 -8.69 3.87 -7.67
C ILE A 157 -7.63 3.52 -8.72
N SER A 158 -7.57 2.25 -9.10
CA SER A 158 -6.72 1.76 -10.18
C SER A 158 -7.21 2.32 -11.51
N ILE A 159 -6.33 3.02 -12.21
CA ILE A 159 -6.60 3.63 -13.53
C ILE A 159 -5.84 2.93 -14.66
N GLY A 160 -4.99 1.96 -14.33
CA GLY A 160 -4.14 1.26 -15.28
C GLY A 160 -3.30 0.18 -14.60
N ALA A 161 -2.49 -0.51 -15.38
CA ALA A 161 -1.52 -1.47 -14.85
C ALA A 161 -0.55 -0.73 -13.92
N HIS A 162 -0.49 -1.15 -12.66
CA HIS A 162 0.40 -0.59 -11.64
C HIS A 162 0.23 0.92 -11.37
N GLN A 163 -0.95 1.46 -11.66
CA GLN A 163 -1.25 2.88 -11.51
C GLN A 163 -2.55 3.10 -10.76
N TYR A 164 -2.48 3.96 -9.75
CA TYR A 164 -3.59 4.34 -8.90
C TYR A 164 -3.69 5.86 -8.81
N THR A 165 -4.91 6.37 -8.65
CA THR A 165 -5.15 7.81 -8.48
C THR A 165 -6.04 8.03 -7.27
N GLU A 166 -5.70 9.03 -6.47
CA GLU A 166 -6.51 9.48 -5.35
C GLU A 166 -7.88 9.98 -5.82
N ARG A 167 -8.94 9.57 -5.13
CA ARG A 167 -10.34 9.88 -5.46
C ARG A 167 -10.61 11.39 -5.54
N GLN A 168 -9.97 12.18 -4.68
CA GLN A 168 -10.10 13.65 -4.73
C GLN A 168 -9.46 14.25 -5.98
N LEU A 169 -8.33 13.69 -6.43
CA LEU A 169 -7.68 14.11 -7.67
C LEU A 169 -8.56 13.73 -8.88
N ILE A 170 -9.14 12.53 -8.90
CA ILE A 170 -10.13 12.13 -9.92
C ILE A 170 -11.32 13.08 -9.94
N ALA A 171 -11.87 13.44 -8.77
CA ALA A 171 -12.98 14.38 -8.68
C ALA A 171 -12.62 15.75 -9.28
N SER A 172 -11.41 16.26 -9.00
CA SER A 172 -10.93 17.51 -9.59
C SER A 172 -10.82 17.42 -11.12
N TRP A 173 -10.34 16.29 -11.65
CA TRP A 173 -10.27 16.06 -13.10
C TRP A 173 -11.67 16.00 -13.72
N ILE A 174 -12.64 15.34 -13.07
CA ILE A 174 -14.03 15.34 -13.52
C ILE A 174 -14.58 16.77 -13.58
N SER A 175 -14.35 17.57 -12.54
CA SER A 175 -14.75 18.99 -12.54
C SER A 175 -14.10 19.77 -13.68
N TYR A 176 -12.81 19.58 -13.96
CA TYR A 176 -12.16 20.23 -15.09
C TYR A 176 -12.73 19.81 -16.43
N MET A 177 -12.96 18.50 -16.64
CA MET A 177 -13.57 17.99 -17.86
C MET A 177 -14.99 18.55 -18.07
N LEU A 178 -15.76 18.76 -17.01
CA LEU A 178 -17.11 19.32 -17.10
C LEU A 178 -17.11 20.85 -17.33
N ILE A 179 -16.26 21.60 -16.62
CA ILE A 179 -16.28 23.07 -16.63
C ILE A 179 -15.53 23.64 -17.83
N THR A 180 -14.38 23.05 -18.15
CA THR A 180 -13.47 23.57 -19.19
C THR A 180 -13.47 22.74 -20.47
N SER A 181 -14.27 21.66 -20.50
CA SER A 181 -14.39 20.74 -21.65
C SER A 181 -13.04 20.18 -22.11
N VAL A 182 -12.07 20.06 -21.19
CA VAL A 182 -10.77 19.45 -21.48
C VAL A 182 -10.87 17.93 -21.44
N SER A 183 -9.95 17.24 -22.09
CA SER A 183 -9.84 15.78 -22.01
C SER A 183 -9.16 15.32 -20.72
N ALA A 184 -9.30 14.03 -20.38
CA ALA A 184 -8.54 13.39 -19.30
C ALA A 184 -7.02 13.53 -19.52
N THR A 185 -6.56 13.45 -20.77
CA THR A 185 -5.14 13.66 -21.11
C THR A 185 -4.68 15.06 -20.77
N ASN A 186 -5.50 16.08 -21.03
CA ASN A 186 -5.18 17.46 -20.66
C ASN A 186 -5.14 17.63 -19.13
N CYS A 187 -6.04 16.96 -18.39
CA CYS A 187 -6.01 16.95 -16.92
C CYS A 187 -4.71 16.32 -16.38
N SER A 188 -4.30 15.17 -16.94
CA SER A 188 -3.03 14.52 -16.59
C SER A 188 -1.83 15.43 -16.86
N ARG A 189 -1.78 16.07 -18.03
CA ARG A 189 -0.68 17.00 -18.37
C ARG A 189 -0.66 18.22 -17.45
N ALA A 190 -1.82 18.77 -17.12
CA ALA A 190 -1.93 19.88 -16.17
C ALA A 190 -1.43 19.47 -14.77
N TYR A 191 -1.75 18.25 -14.34
CA TYR A 191 -1.20 17.67 -13.12
C TYR A 191 0.31 17.53 -13.18
N ASP A 192 0.87 16.96 -14.26
CA ASP A 192 2.33 16.80 -14.42
C ASP A 192 3.05 18.15 -14.39
N MET A 193 2.48 19.17 -15.06
CA MET A 193 3.01 20.54 -15.05
C MET A 193 2.95 21.17 -13.65
N GLY A 194 1.85 20.97 -12.92
CA GLY A 194 1.66 21.54 -11.58
C GLY A 194 2.41 20.80 -10.47
N THR A 195 2.81 19.55 -10.70
CA THR A 195 3.44 18.68 -9.70
C THR A 195 4.90 18.35 -9.99
N GLN A 196 5.55 19.05 -10.94
CA GLN A 196 6.97 18.83 -11.29
C GLN A 196 7.85 18.73 -10.02
N ASN A 197 8.08 17.50 -9.60
CA ASN A 197 9.04 17.10 -8.59
C ASN A 197 10.12 16.33 -9.37
N PRO A 198 11.34 16.87 -9.52
CA PRO A 198 12.37 16.34 -10.42
C PRO A 198 12.92 14.95 -10.07
N ASN A 199 12.34 14.25 -9.09
CA ASN A 199 12.87 13.01 -8.51
C ASN A 199 12.00 11.76 -8.74
N ALA A 200 10.92 11.83 -9.54
CA ALA A 200 10.11 10.66 -9.90
C ALA A 200 10.76 9.79 -10.99
N VAL A 201 12.08 9.60 -10.93
CA VAL A 201 12.81 8.72 -11.85
C VAL A 201 12.88 7.32 -11.22
N PHE A 202 12.05 6.41 -11.75
CA PHE A 202 12.29 4.99 -11.56
C PHE A 202 13.63 4.64 -12.22
N GLY A 203 14.52 4.01 -11.47
CA GLY A 203 15.66 3.31 -12.07
C GLY A 203 15.10 2.23 -12.99
N SER A 204 15.16 2.48 -14.30
CA SER A 204 14.85 1.51 -15.33
C SER A 204 15.86 0.36 -15.22
N GLY A 205 15.50 -0.68 -14.48
CA GLY A 205 16.18 -1.96 -14.54
C GLY A 205 15.88 -2.59 -15.88
N THR A 206 16.83 -2.47 -16.81
CA THR A 206 16.90 -3.36 -17.98
C THR A 206 17.27 -4.76 -17.50
N GLY A 207 16.41 -5.72 -17.81
CA GLY A 207 16.64 -7.16 -17.67
C GLY A 207 15.59 -7.92 -18.47
#